data_AF-E4WST9-F1
#
_entry.id   AF-E4WST9-F1
#
_cell.length_a   1.000
_cell.length_b   1.000
_cell.length_c   1.000
_cell.angle_alpha   90.00
_cell.angle_beta   90.00
_cell.angle_gamma   90.00
#
_symmetry.space_group_name_H-M   'P 1'
#
loop_
_entity.id
_entity.type
_entity.pdbx_description
1 polymer ?
#
loop_
_entity_poly.entity_id
_entity_poly.type
_entity_poly.pdbx_seq_one_letter_code
_entity_poly.pdbx_strand_id
1 'polypeptide(L)'
;MTELLKDPEHVKSQEYFGLSNNWALVGIDDLPKWMISSRYLLGSMRPQLESFKLCYSSWFRLHTETGNIWSHFIGFIGFVVLFFVAVLFPLSMSIMENVLICLSVASATRDVLSHAKFAKFAFFAKILRNFAFASLRRASFRFA
;
A
#
# COMPACT_ATOMS: atom_id res chain seq x y z
N MET A 1 37.15 -1.16 5.35
CA MET A 1 36.28 -0.91 4.17
C MET A 1 34.82 -1.13 4.57
N THR A 2 34.37 -0.43 5.62
CA THR A 2 33.00 -0.53 6.18
C THR A 2 32.43 0.85 6.52
N GLU A 3 33.27 1.90 6.46
CA GLU A 3 32.92 3.30 6.71
C GLU A 3 32.59 4.08 5.41
N LEU A 4 33.00 3.59 4.24
CA LEU A 4 33.00 4.36 2.97
C LEU A 4 31.72 4.27 2.13
N LEU A 5 30.64 3.66 2.63
CA LEU A 5 29.32 3.61 1.97
C LEU A 5 28.15 3.77 2.96
N LYS A 6 28.35 4.48 4.07
CA LYS A 6 27.19 5.02 4.79
C LYS A 6 26.75 6.28 4.06
N ASP A 7 25.77 6.14 3.18
CA ASP A 7 25.10 7.29 2.57
C ASP A 7 24.73 8.28 3.68
N PRO A 8 25.19 9.53 3.63
CA PRO A 8 24.88 10.53 4.65
C PRO A 8 23.37 10.68 4.90
N GLU A 9 22.52 10.39 3.91
CA GLU A 9 21.07 10.38 4.08
C GLU A 9 20.58 9.21 4.95
N HIS A 10 21.19 8.03 4.81
CA HIS A 10 20.88 6.86 5.64
C HIS A 10 21.29 7.09 7.10
N VAL A 11 22.42 7.77 7.35
CA VAL A 11 22.87 8.13 8.70
C VAL A 11 21.88 9.07 9.39
N LYS A 12 21.40 10.11 8.70
CA LYS A 12 20.37 11.01 9.25
C LYS A 12 19.07 10.28 9.59
N SER A 13 18.63 9.35 8.72
CA SER A 13 17.41 8.56 8.97
C SER A 13 17.49 7.71 10.24
N GLN A 14 18.68 7.17 10.55
CA GLN A 14 18.95 6.42 11.77
C GLN A 14 19.06 7.32 13.01
N GLU A 15 19.57 8.55 12.85
CA GLU A 15 19.65 9.53 13.94
C GLU A 15 18.25 9.96 14.42
N TYR A 16 17.30 10.19 13.52
CA TYR A 16 15.88 10.40 13.87
C TYR A 16 15.25 9.19 14.56
N PHE A 17 15.82 7.99 14.35
CA PHE A 17 15.44 6.76 15.02
C PHE A 17 16.10 6.57 16.39
N GLY A 18 17.27 7.17 16.60
CA GLY A 18 18.10 6.97 17.80
C GLY A 18 17.65 7.76 19.03
N LEU A 19 16.87 8.84 18.84
CA LEU A 19 16.44 9.71 19.94
C LEU A 19 15.21 9.19 20.70
N SER A 20 14.45 8.25 20.12
CA SER A 20 13.52 7.38 20.85
C SER A 20 13.12 6.21 19.94
N ASN A 21 12.64 5.09 20.48
CA ASN A 21 12.00 4.02 19.69
C ASN A 21 10.75 4.49 18.89
N ASN A 22 10.45 5.80 18.89
CA ASN A 22 9.48 6.49 18.06
C ASN A 22 10.18 7.47 17.10
N TRP A 23 9.85 7.39 15.82
CA TRP A 23 10.28 8.38 14.83
C TRP A 23 9.50 9.69 15.00
N ALA A 24 10.16 10.82 14.71
CA ALA A 24 9.59 12.15 14.69
C ALA A 24 9.29 12.63 13.27
N LEU A 25 8.37 13.58 13.15
CA LEU A 25 8.14 14.29 11.89
C LEU A 25 9.30 15.26 11.63
N VAL A 26 9.70 15.37 10.38
CA VAL A 26 10.86 16.18 9.97
C VAL A 26 10.44 17.31 9.04
N GLY A 27 11.27 18.36 8.97
CA GLY A 27 11.13 19.44 8.02
C GLY A 27 11.51 19.00 6.60
N ILE A 28 11.19 19.83 5.61
CA ILE A 28 11.56 19.55 4.21
C ILE A 28 13.08 19.54 3.99
N ASP A 29 13.83 20.37 4.71
CA ASP A 29 15.29 20.48 4.60
C ASP A 29 16.03 19.26 5.18
N ASP A 30 15.33 18.52 6.04
CA ASP A 30 15.80 17.28 6.65
C ASP A 30 15.48 16.05 5.82
N LEU A 31 14.64 16.19 4.77
CA LEU A 31 14.33 15.10 3.86
C LEU A 31 15.45 14.88 2.86
N PRO A 32 15.73 13.61 2.51
CA PRO A 32 16.59 13.34 1.38
C PRO A 32 15.97 13.88 0.09
N LYS A 33 16.81 14.38 -0.82
CA LYS A 33 16.34 15.17 -1.98
C LYS A 33 15.38 14.41 -2.89
N TRP A 34 15.52 13.08 -2.97
CA TRP A 34 14.66 12.21 -3.77
C TRP A 34 13.27 11.99 -3.17
N MET A 35 13.06 12.29 -1.89
CA MET A 35 11.77 12.16 -1.22
C MET A 35 10.94 13.46 -1.31
N ILE A 36 11.57 14.57 -1.67
CA ILE A 36 10.91 15.87 -1.80
C ILE A 36 10.14 15.91 -3.12
N SER A 37 8.85 15.62 -3.07
CA SER A 37 7.95 15.72 -4.23
C SER A 37 7.52 17.17 -4.52
N SER A 38 7.47 18.01 -3.48
CA SER A 38 6.99 19.40 -3.59
C SER A 38 7.67 20.29 -2.55
N ARG A 39 8.13 21.46 -2.99
CA ARG A 39 8.72 22.50 -2.12
C ARG A 39 7.69 23.31 -1.33
N TYR A 40 6.40 23.11 -1.58
CA TYR A 40 5.32 23.83 -0.90
C TYR A 40 4.92 23.22 0.44
N LEU A 41 5.41 22.02 0.73
CA LEU A 41 5.11 21.33 1.98
C LEU A 41 6.20 21.68 3.00
N LEU A 42 5.88 22.57 3.93
CA LEU A 42 6.86 23.20 4.83
C LEU A 42 7.30 22.31 6.01
N GLY A 43 6.61 21.21 6.28
CA GLY A 43 6.95 20.32 7.40
C GLY A 43 6.03 19.12 7.55
N SER A 44 6.10 18.47 8.71
CA SER A 44 5.30 17.28 9.05
C SER A 44 5.52 16.08 8.11
N MET A 45 6.75 15.94 7.62
CA MET A 45 7.11 14.85 6.71
C MET A 45 7.43 13.58 7.48
N ARG A 46 6.98 12.44 6.93
CA ARG A 46 7.36 11.13 7.44
C ARG A 46 8.79 10.82 6.97
N PRO A 47 9.74 10.55 7.88
CA PRO A 47 11.08 10.13 7.49
C PRO A 47 11.05 8.76 6.80
N GLN A 48 12.18 8.34 6.24
CA GLN A 48 12.32 6.98 5.73
C GLN A 48 12.21 5.98 6.89
N LEU A 49 11.18 5.14 6.85
CA LEU A 49 10.98 4.07 7.82
C LEU A 49 11.45 2.75 7.21
N GLU A 50 12.41 2.10 7.86
CA GLU A 50 13.00 0.83 7.38
C GLU A 50 12.29 -0.42 7.93
N SER A 51 11.15 -0.24 8.59
CA SER A 51 10.41 -1.32 9.24
C SER A 51 8.94 -1.33 8.87
N PHE A 52 8.43 -2.52 8.52
CA PHE A 52 7.02 -2.79 8.25
C PHE A 52 6.11 -2.25 9.35
N LYS A 53 6.44 -2.59 10.60
CA LYS A 53 5.59 -2.27 11.75
C LYS A 53 5.47 -0.76 11.94
N LEU A 54 6.54 -0.04 11.62
CA LEU A 54 6.61 1.41 11.75
C LEU A 54 5.90 2.11 10.59
N CYS A 55 6.06 1.61 9.36
CA CYS A 55 5.26 2.03 8.21
C CYS A 55 3.76 1.84 8.46
N TYR A 56 3.33 0.69 8.96
CA TYR A 56 1.93 0.42 9.26
C TYR A 56 1.42 1.30 10.42
N SER A 57 2.20 1.42 11.50
CA SER A 57 1.88 2.33 12.62
C SER A 57 1.74 3.80 12.16
N SER A 58 2.48 4.22 11.12
CA SER A 58 2.39 5.59 10.60
C SER A 58 1.03 5.93 9.99
N TRP A 59 0.25 4.95 9.53
CA TRP A 59 -1.08 5.19 8.96
C TRP A 59 -2.03 5.86 9.96
N PHE A 60 -1.81 5.63 11.25
CA PHE A 60 -2.59 6.20 12.35
C PHE A 60 -1.99 7.48 12.93
N ARG A 61 -0.91 8.01 12.33
CA ARG A 61 -0.33 9.30 12.68
C ARG A 61 -0.63 10.33 11.60
N LEU A 62 -0.77 11.60 12.01
CA LEU A 62 -0.95 12.72 11.10
C LEU A 62 0.40 13.16 10.53
N HIS A 63 0.51 13.11 9.22
CA HIS A 63 1.64 13.58 8.42
C HIS A 63 1.15 13.89 7.00
N THR A 64 2.01 14.45 6.16
CA THR A 64 1.65 14.86 4.78
C THR A 64 1.05 13.73 3.94
N GLU A 65 1.55 12.50 4.09
CA GLU A 65 1.03 11.32 3.37
C GLU A 65 -0.26 10.70 3.96
N THR A 66 -0.78 11.17 5.10
CA THR A 66 -1.94 10.53 5.75
C THR A 66 -3.18 10.58 4.85
N GLY A 67 -3.46 11.73 4.22
CA GLY A 67 -4.59 11.88 3.28
C GLY A 67 -4.47 10.94 2.07
N ASN A 68 -3.26 10.78 1.52
CA ASN A 68 -2.99 9.89 0.39
C ASN A 68 -3.26 8.43 0.79
N ILE A 69 -2.75 7.99 1.93
CA ILE A 69 -2.95 6.62 2.43
C ILE A 69 -4.45 6.34 2.66
N TRP A 70 -5.15 7.22 3.37
CA TRP A 70 -6.55 6.98 3.74
C TRP A 70 -7.49 7.04 2.55
N SER A 71 -7.30 7.97 1.62
CA SER A 71 -8.15 8.07 0.41
C SER A 71 -8.05 6.81 -0.44
N HIS A 72 -6.85 6.29 -0.68
CA HIS A 72 -6.63 5.04 -1.41
C HIS A 72 -7.13 3.81 -0.63
N PHE A 73 -6.92 3.77 0.69
CA PHE A 73 -7.40 2.67 1.53
C PHE A 73 -8.93 2.58 1.60
N ILE A 74 -9.63 3.71 1.67
CA ILE A 74 -11.10 3.76 1.59
C ILE A 74 -11.58 3.24 0.24
N GLY A 75 -10.95 3.66 -0.86
CA GLY A 75 -11.25 3.14 -2.19
C GLY A 75 -11.05 1.61 -2.28
N PHE A 76 -9.97 1.09 -1.70
CA PHE A 76 -9.71 -0.35 -1.62
C PHE A 76 -10.82 -1.10 -0.87
N ILE A 77 -11.27 -0.60 0.28
CA ILE A 77 -12.40 -1.20 1.02
C ILE A 77 -13.65 -1.26 0.14
N GLY A 78 -13.95 -0.18 -0.59
CA GLY A 78 -15.08 -0.14 -1.54
C GLY A 78 -15.01 -1.27 -2.59
N PHE A 79 -13.86 -1.45 -3.24
CA PHE A 79 -13.68 -2.54 -4.21
C PHE A 79 -13.77 -3.94 -3.59
N VAL A 80 -13.27 -4.13 -2.37
CA VAL A 80 -13.40 -5.40 -1.63
C VAL A 80 -14.86 -5.71 -1.33
N VAL A 81 -15.64 -4.72 -0.88
CA VAL A 81 -17.09 -4.87 -0.65
C VAL A 81 -17.79 -5.25 -1.94
N LEU A 82 -17.53 -4.55 -3.04
CA LEU A 82 -18.11 -4.87 -4.35
C LEU A 82 -17.79 -6.30 -4.80
N PHE A 83 -16.55 -6.76 -4.55
CA PHE A 83 -16.16 -8.14 -4.84
C PHE A 83 -16.96 -9.15 -4.02
N PHE A 84 -17.08 -8.95 -2.70
CA PHE A 84 -17.90 -9.85 -1.88
C PHE A 84 -19.37 -9.82 -2.27
N VAL A 85 -19.93 -8.65 -2.60
CA VAL A 85 -21.30 -8.54 -3.08
C VAL A 85 -21.49 -9.34 -4.36
N ALA A 86 -20.60 -9.18 -5.36
CA ALA A 86 -20.67 -9.92 -6.62
C ALA A 86 -20.54 -11.45 -6.44
N VAL A 87 -19.73 -11.90 -5.47
CA VAL A 87 -19.51 -13.32 -5.18
C VAL A 87 -20.66 -13.95 -4.38
N LEU A 88 -21.20 -13.22 -3.39
CA LEU A 88 -22.22 -13.72 -2.47
C LEU A 88 -23.64 -13.57 -3.04
N PHE A 89 -23.87 -12.52 -3.82
CA PHE A 89 -25.12 -12.25 -4.50
C PHE A 89 -24.84 -12.33 -6.00
N PRO A 90 -25.05 -13.50 -6.64
CA PRO A 90 -24.89 -13.64 -8.08
C PRO A 90 -26.00 -12.85 -8.79
N LEU A 91 -25.81 -11.53 -8.83
CA LEU A 91 -26.48 -10.63 -9.75
C LEU A 91 -26.25 -11.18 -11.16
N SER A 92 -27.14 -10.85 -12.11
CA SER A 92 -27.04 -11.25 -13.52
C SER A 92 -25.91 -10.52 -14.26
N MET A 93 -24.77 -10.36 -13.60
CA MET A 93 -23.55 -9.74 -14.11
C MET A 93 -22.92 -10.67 -15.14
N SER A 94 -22.48 -10.07 -16.23
CA SER A 94 -21.68 -10.71 -17.25
C SER A 94 -20.32 -11.19 -16.71
N ILE A 95 -19.69 -12.12 -17.43
CA ILE A 95 -18.33 -12.57 -17.13
C ILE A 95 -17.34 -11.39 -17.16
N MET A 96 -17.53 -10.43 -18.07
CA MET A 96 -16.66 -9.26 -18.21
C MET A 96 -16.68 -8.38 -16.96
N GLU A 97 -17.85 -8.16 -16.35
CA GLU A 97 -17.96 -7.35 -15.13
C GLU A 97 -17.29 -8.04 -13.93
N ASN A 98 -17.43 -9.36 -13.81
CA ASN A 98 -16.74 -10.14 -12.78
C ASN A 98 -15.22 -10.06 -12.93
N VAL A 99 -14.71 -10.15 -14.16
CA VAL A 99 -13.27 -9.99 -14.46
C VAL A 99 -12.82 -8.58 -14.11
N LEU A 100 -13.61 -7.55 -14.47
CA LEU A 100 -13.30 -6.16 -14.16
C LEU A 100 -13.19 -5.94 -12.65
N ILE A 101 -14.17 -6.41 -11.86
CA ILE A 101 -14.15 -6.31 -10.40
C ILE A 101 -12.90 -6.99 -9.82
N CYS A 102 -12.55 -8.19 -10.29
CA CYS A 102 -11.34 -8.89 -9.84
C CYS A 102 -10.06 -8.10 -10.15
N LEU A 103 -9.96 -7.52 -11.35
CA LEU A 103 -8.83 -6.69 -11.75
C LEU A 103 -8.75 -5.40 -10.94
N SER A 104 -9.89 -4.76 -10.65
CA SER A 104 -9.97 -3.57 -9.81
C SER A 104 -9.48 -3.85 -8.39
N VAL A 105 -9.91 -4.95 -7.76
CA VAL A 105 -9.41 -5.36 -6.44
C VAL A 105 -7.91 -5.65 -6.48
N ALA A 106 -7.43 -6.37 -7.50
CA ALA A 106 -6.02 -6.66 -7.64
C ALA A 106 -5.17 -5.39 -7.78
N SER A 107 -5.64 -4.42 -8.58
CA SER A 107 -4.96 -3.13 -8.76
C SER A 107 -4.96 -2.30 -7.48
N ALA A 108 -6.11 -2.17 -6.82
CA ALA A 108 -6.23 -1.43 -5.56
C ALA A 108 -5.35 -2.05 -4.46
N THR A 109 -5.21 -3.38 -4.44
CA THR A 109 -4.28 -4.06 -3.55
C THR A 109 -2.83 -3.65 -3.82
N ARG A 110 -2.41 -3.58 -5.10
CA ARG A 110 -1.03 -3.18 -5.45
C ARG A 110 -0.73 -1.77 -4.96
N ASP A 111 -1.68 -0.88 -5.19
CA ASP A 111 -1.59 0.53 -4.87
C ASP A 111 -1.47 0.76 -3.35
N VAL A 112 -2.37 0.16 -2.55
CA VAL A 112 -2.30 0.24 -1.07
C VAL A 112 -0.98 -0.34 -0.52
N LEU A 113 -0.48 -1.44 -1.11
CA LEU A 113 0.82 -2.01 -0.72
C LEU A 113 2.02 -1.13 -1.11
N SER A 114 1.88 -0.30 -2.16
CA SER A 114 2.93 0.63 -2.59
C SER A 114 3.16 1.76 -1.59
N HIS A 115 2.14 2.19 -0.84
CA HIS A 115 2.28 3.18 0.25
C HIS A 115 3.16 2.71 1.41
N ALA A 116 3.24 1.39 1.58
CA ALA A 116 4.15 0.78 2.53
C ALA A 116 5.51 0.40 1.92
N LYS A 117 5.76 0.86 0.67
CA LYS A 117 7.01 0.71 -0.09
C LYS A 117 7.50 -0.75 -0.17
N PHE A 118 6.58 -1.70 -0.35
CA PHE A 118 6.92 -3.13 -0.31
C PHE A 118 7.42 -3.71 -1.63
N ALA A 119 8.51 -4.49 -1.53
CA ALA A 119 9.05 -5.35 -2.58
C ALA A 119 8.62 -6.85 -2.45
N LYS A 120 7.57 -7.19 -1.70
CA LYS A 120 7.14 -8.61 -1.52
C LYS A 120 5.66 -8.82 -1.84
N PHE A 121 5.37 -8.81 -3.14
CA PHE A 121 4.05 -8.95 -3.76
C PHE A 121 3.47 -10.39 -3.78
N ALA A 122 4.22 -11.39 -3.31
CA ALA A 122 3.95 -12.80 -3.62
C ALA A 122 2.78 -13.46 -2.85
N PHE A 123 2.42 -12.96 -1.67
CA PHE A 123 1.44 -13.63 -0.81
C PHE A 123 -0.02 -13.31 -1.19
N PHE A 124 -0.33 -12.03 -1.41
CA PHE A 124 -1.69 -11.58 -1.72
C PHE A 124 -2.12 -11.93 -3.16
N ALA A 125 -1.20 -11.86 -4.11
CA ALA A 125 -1.42 -12.31 -5.49
C ALA A 125 -1.78 -13.82 -5.57
N LYS A 126 -1.28 -14.63 -4.64
CA LYS A 126 -1.57 -16.07 -4.57
C LYS A 126 -3.01 -16.35 -4.11
N ILE A 127 -3.54 -15.52 -3.22
CA ILE A 127 -4.94 -15.60 -2.74
C ILE A 127 -5.91 -15.19 -3.86
N LEU A 128 -5.64 -14.08 -4.56
CA LEU A 128 -6.46 -13.60 -5.68
C LEU A 128 -6.46 -14.61 -6.85
N ARG A 129 -5.31 -15.21 -7.15
CA ARG A 129 -5.20 -16.26 -8.18
C ARG A 129 -6.11 -17.45 -7.85
N ASN A 130 -6.10 -17.93 -6.60
CA ASN A 130 -6.92 -19.06 -6.20
C ASN A 130 -8.43 -18.75 -6.23
N PHE A 131 -8.83 -17.50 -5.96
CA PHE A 131 -10.22 -17.05 -6.07
C PHE A 131 -10.70 -16.89 -7.51
N ALA A 132 -9.87 -16.36 -8.41
CA ALA A 132 -10.18 -16.27 -9.84
C ALA A 132 -10.39 -17.68 -10.44
N PHE A 133 -9.57 -18.66 -10.06
CA PHE A 133 -9.75 -20.05 -10.48
C PHE A 133 -11.03 -20.69 -9.90
N ALA A 134 -11.41 -20.37 -8.67
CA ALA A 134 -12.66 -20.85 -8.08
C ALA A 134 -13.90 -20.28 -8.79
N SER A 135 -13.83 -19.02 -9.24
CA SER A 135 -14.90 -18.35 -9.98
C SER A 135 -15.08 -18.93 -11.39
N LEU A 136 -13.97 -19.24 -12.08
CA LEU A 136 -13.97 -19.93 -13.37
C LEU A 136 -14.58 -21.35 -13.30
N ARG A 137 -14.26 -22.11 -12.24
CA ARG A 137 -14.85 -23.45 -12.03
C ARG A 137 -16.37 -23.38 -11.81
N ARG A 138 -16.87 -22.34 -11.14
CA ARG A 138 -18.30 -22.17 -10.88
C ARG A 138 -19.08 -21.74 -12.14
N ALA A 139 -18.44 -21.08 -13.10
CA ALA A 139 -19.00 -20.80 -14.42
C ALA A 139 -19.07 -22.06 -15.30
N SER A 140 -18.08 -22.95 -15.21
CA SER A 140 -18.06 -24.20 -16.01
C SER A 140 -19.16 -25.20 -15.64
N PHE A 141 -19.65 -25.19 -14.40
CA PHE A 141 -20.72 -26.09 -13.93
C PHE A 141 -22.15 -25.59 -14.24
N ARG A 142 -22.30 -24.39 -14.82
CA ARG A 142 -23.60 -23.86 -15.25
C ARG A 142 -23.92 -24.14 -16.73
N PHE A 143 -22.97 -24.71 -17.48
CA PHE A 143 -23.09 -24.99 -18.92
C PHE A 143 -22.86 -26.46 -19.29
N ALA A 144 -22.83 -27.36 -18.30
CA ALA A 144 -22.83 -28.81 -18.46
C ALA A 144 -24.06 -29.38 -17.75
#